data_AF-A0A1B6M399-F1
#
_entry.id   AF-A0A1B6M399-F1
#
_cell.length_a   1.000
_cell.length_b   1.000
_cell.length_c   1.000
_cell.angle_alpha   90.00
_cell.angle_beta   90.00
_cell.angle_gamma   90.00
#
_symmetry.space_group_name_H-M   'P 1'
#
loop_
_entity.id
_entity.type
_entity.pdbx_description
1 polymer ?
#
loop_
_entity_poly.entity_id
_entity_poly.type
_entity_poly.pdbx_seq_one_letter_code
_entity_poly.pdbx_strand_id
1 'polypeptide(L)'
;LLPLSPVHPECKAPSGYCFIAGDGRASEQAGLTALHTVYMREHNRLIHSLHSLNPHWGDEKLYQTARRIVVAGYQHVVYNEFLPRLLGWNAINLYGLKLTPQGYSKATYSTSCNPNIVTEFASAAYRIGHSLLRPHLPRAGPQYQAVEPAILLRDVFFNPDIIHQRHMVDELIRGLVSTPMENLDQFITGEISNHLFEDRRIPHSGMDLPALNIQRARDHGIPSYNEYRALCNLKRATTWEDLSREIPAESIARFRRIYASVDDIDLFPGGLNERAVQGGLV
;
A
#
# COMPACT_ATOMS: atom_id res chain seq x y z
N LEU A 1 8.79 17.16 -12.37
CA LEU A 1 8.70 16.17 -11.27
C LEU A 1 7.96 16.84 -10.12
N LEU A 2 7.78 16.15 -8.99
CA LEU A 2 7.29 16.80 -7.78
C LEU A 2 8.26 17.91 -7.33
N PRO A 3 7.83 18.90 -6.51
CA PRO A 3 8.72 19.89 -5.92
C PRO A 3 9.77 19.25 -4.99
N LEU A 4 10.93 19.88 -4.82
CA LEU A 4 12.04 19.37 -4.00
C LEU A 4 12.06 20.01 -2.60
N SER A 5 12.51 19.23 -1.61
CA SER A 5 12.76 19.64 -0.22
C SER A 5 14.20 19.31 0.18
N PRO A 6 14.98 20.32 0.63
CA PRO A 6 16.30 20.11 1.22
C PRO A 6 16.25 19.75 2.72
N VAL A 7 15.06 19.71 3.34
CA VAL A 7 14.88 19.56 4.79
C VAL A 7 14.05 18.34 5.17
N HIS A 8 13.90 17.39 4.25
CA HIS A 8 13.14 16.18 4.52
C HIS A 8 13.90 15.30 5.53
N PRO A 9 13.29 14.94 6.68
CA PRO A 9 14.00 14.34 7.81
C PRO A 9 14.59 12.96 7.50
N GLU A 10 13.93 12.18 6.65
CA GLU A 10 14.36 10.83 6.29
C GLU A 10 15.23 10.79 5.02
N CYS A 11 15.59 11.94 4.44
CA CYS A 11 16.24 11.97 3.13
C CYS A 11 17.65 11.35 3.16
N LYS A 12 17.89 10.42 2.24
CA LYS A 12 19.16 9.70 2.07
C LYS A 12 19.83 9.94 0.72
N ALA A 13 19.20 10.73 -0.15
CA ALA A 13 19.75 11.05 -1.47
C ALA A 13 21.10 11.79 -1.37
N PRO A 14 22.12 11.37 -2.14
CA PRO A 14 23.38 12.12 -2.28
C PRO A 14 23.19 13.58 -2.71
N SER A 15 22.16 13.89 -3.50
CA SER A 15 21.84 15.27 -3.87
C SER A 15 21.42 16.16 -2.69
N GLY A 16 21.01 15.56 -1.56
CA GLY A 16 20.44 16.25 -0.41
C GLY A 16 18.96 16.64 -0.59
N TYR A 17 18.29 16.17 -1.64
CA TYR A 17 16.91 16.53 -1.93
C TYR A 17 15.97 15.33 -1.96
N CYS A 18 14.82 15.48 -1.32
CA CYS A 18 13.68 14.59 -1.45
C CYS A 18 12.47 15.35 -2.01
N PHE A 19 11.41 14.66 -2.42
CA PHE A 19 10.21 15.30 -2.98
C PHE A 19 9.21 15.74 -1.91
N ILE A 20 8.52 16.84 -2.21
CA ILE A 20 7.36 17.35 -1.48
C ILE A 20 6.09 16.87 -2.16
N ALA A 21 5.16 16.32 -1.39
CA ALA A 21 3.82 15.97 -1.84
C ALA A 21 2.81 16.19 -0.69
N GLY A 22 1.56 15.79 -0.92
CA GLY A 22 0.53 15.80 0.14
C GLY A 22 0.76 14.76 1.25
N ASP A 23 1.67 13.81 1.06
CA ASP A 23 2.10 12.83 2.07
C ASP A 23 3.62 12.88 2.22
N GLY A 24 4.09 12.85 3.48
CA GLY A 24 5.52 12.96 3.80
C GLY A 24 6.36 11.77 3.32
N ARG A 25 5.75 10.65 2.93
CA ARG A 25 6.48 9.44 2.50
C ARG A 25 6.57 9.35 0.98
N ALA A 26 6.24 10.41 0.23
CA ALA A 26 6.25 10.37 -1.23
C ALA A 26 7.64 10.06 -1.83
N SER A 27 8.71 10.17 -1.06
CA SER A 27 10.08 9.80 -1.44
C SER A 27 10.55 8.46 -0.88
N GLU A 28 9.70 7.72 -0.15
CA GLU A 28 10.10 6.48 0.54
C GLU A 28 10.68 5.47 -0.44
N GLN A 29 10.10 5.30 -1.63
CA GLN A 29 10.69 4.52 -2.72
C GLN A 29 10.27 5.04 -4.10
N ALA A 30 11.10 4.78 -5.11
CA ALA A 30 11.00 5.40 -6.44
C ALA A 30 9.68 5.12 -7.19
N GLY A 31 9.11 3.93 -7.09
CA GLY A 31 7.80 3.60 -7.65
C GLY A 31 6.64 4.39 -7.03
N LEU A 32 6.68 4.63 -5.71
CA LEU A 32 5.70 5.51 -5.02
C LEU A 32 5.85 6.95 -5.50
N THR A 33 7.09 7.45 -5.60
CA THR A 33 7.40 8.77 -6.15
C THR A 33 6.89 8.92 -7.59
N ALA A 34 7.06 7.90 -8.42
CA ALA A 34 6.56 7.89 -9.79
C ALA A 34 5.02 8.01 -9.82
N LEU A 35 4.31 7.28 -8.95
CA LEU A 35 2.86 7.34 -8.85
C LEU A 35 2.37 8.72 -8.37
N HIS A 36 2.99 9.31 -7.35
CA HIS A 36 2.69 10.69 -6.93
C HIS A 36 2.92 11.70 -8.07
N THR A 37 3.99 11.52 -8.85
CA THR A 37 4.27 12.36 -10.02
C THR A 37 3.18 12.24 -11.08
N VAL A 38 2.64 11.05 -11.33
CA VAL A 38 1.53 10.83 -12.27
C VAL A 38 0.26 11.58 -11.81
N TYR A 39 -0.13 11.46 -10.54
CA TYR A 39 -1.32 12.16 -10.03
C TYR A 39 -1.17 13.68 -10.03
N MET A 40 0.01 14.20 -9.71
CA MET A 40 0.30 15.64 -9.81
C MET A 40 0.19 16.12 -11.27
N ARG A 41 0.73 15.37 -12.23
CA ARG A 41 0.62 15.69 -13.66
C ARG A 41 -0.84 15.66 -14.13
N GLU A 42 -1.64 14.70 -13.68
CA GLU A 42 -3.05 14.61 -14.02
C GLU A 42 -3.84 15.81 -13.48
N HIS A 43 -3.57 16.24 -12.25
CA HIS A 43 -4.17 17.44 -11.69
C HIS A 43 -3.90 18.68 -12.57
N ASN A 44 -2.63 18.90 -12.98
CA ASN A 44 -2.27 20.04 -13.83
C ASN A 44 -2.86 19.93 -15.25
N ARG A 45 -2.92 18.72 -15.81
CA ARG A 45 -3.58 18.47 -17.10
C ARG A 45 -5.06 18.84 -17.06
N LEU A 46 -5.74 18.49 -15.96
CA LEU A 46 -7.14 18.86 -15.72
C LEU A 46 -7.31 20.37 -15.58
N ILE A 47 -6.43 21.06 -14.84
CA ILE A 47 -6.45 22.54 -14.75
C ILE A 47 -6.40 23.17 -16.14
N HIS A 48 -5.44 22.77 -16.99
CA HIS A 48 -5.31 23.33 -18.34
C HIS A 48 -6.57 23.09 -19.18
N SER A 49 -7.14 21.89 -19.09
CA SER A 49 -8.36 21.53 -19.83
C SER A 49 -9.58 22.31 -19.34
N LEU A 50 -9.72 22.46 -18.02
CA LEU A 50 -10.80 23.22 -17.39
C LEU A 50 -10.72 24.71 -17.71
N HIS A 51 -9.52 25.30 -17.72
CA HIS A 51 -9.31 26.69 -18.08
C HIS A 51 -9.64 26.96 -19.56
N SER A 52 -9.21 26.08 -20.47
CA SER A 52 -9.57 26.19 -21.89
C SER A 52 -11.09 26.15 -22.14
N LEU A 53 -11.82 25.33 -21.36
CA LEU A 53 -13.27 25.25 -21.43
C LEU A 53 -13.97 26.40 -20.70
N ASN A 54 -13.35 26.93 -19.63
CA ASN A 54 -13.92 27.95 -18.77
C ASN A 54 -12.90 29.08 -18.52
N PRO A 55 -12.61 29.94 -19.51
CA PRO A 55 -11.59 31.00 -19.37
C PRO A 55 -11.93 32.06 -18.30
N HIS A 56 -13.19 32.09 -17.85
CA HIS A 56 -13.69 33.01 -16.82
C HIS A 56 -13.50 32.46 -15.38
N TRP A 57 -13.01 31.23 -15.21
CA TRP A 57 -12.74 30.69 -13.87
C TRP A 57 -11.38 31.19 -13.36
N GLY A 58 -11.37 31.69 -12.12
CA GLY A 58 -10.12 31.97 -11.41
C GLY A 58 -9.46 30.72 -10.84
N ASP A 59 -8.21 30.88 -10.40
CA ASP A 59 -7.31 29.79 -9.97
C ASP A 59 -7.91 28.88 -8.91
N GLU A 60 -8.55 29.43 -7.87
CA GLU A 60 -9.14 28.63 -6.78
C GLU A 60 -10.23 27.68 -7.30
N LYS A 61 -11.09 28.16 -8.20
CA LYS A 61 -12.16 27.34 -8.77
C LYS A 61 -11.58 26.25 -9.67
N LEU A 62 -10.54 26.56 -10.45
CA LEU A 62 -9.82 25.57 -11.26
C LEU A 62 -9.19 24.50 -10.38
N TYR A 63 -8.44 24.90 -9.36
CA TYR A 63 -7.76 24.00 -8.42
C TYR A 63 -8.76 23.06 -7.72
N GLN A 64 -9.80 23.60 -7.08
CA GLN A 64 -10.77 22.76 -6.34
C GLN A 64 -11.54 21.84 -7.28
N THR A 65 -11.86 22.28 -8.50
CA THR A 65 -12.56 21.44 -9.48
C THR A 65 -11.66 20.31 -9.97
N ALA A 66 -10.40 20.61 -10.34
CA ALA A 66 -9.43 19.59 -10.74
C ALA A 66 -9.16 18.60 -9.59
N ARG A 67 -8.96 19.10 -8.36
CA ARG A 67 -8.81 18.28 -7.15
C ARG A 67 -9.99 17.33 -6.95
N ARG A 68 -11.22 17.83 -7.08
CA ARG A 68 -12.44 17.03 -6.94
C ARG A 68 -12.51 15.90 -7.97
N ILE A 69 -12.12 16.17 -9.22
CA ILE A 69 -12.09 15.16 -10.28
C ILE A 69 -11.01 14.10 -9.99
N VAL A 70 -9.80 14.50 -9.59
CA VAL A 70 -8.73 13.56 -9.22
C VAL A 70 -9.15 12.65 -8.06
N VAL A 71 -9.75 13.22 -7.02
CA VAL A 71 -10.27 12.44 -5.87
C VAL A 71 -11.34 11.45 -6.32
N ALA A 72 -12.29 11.87 -7.16
CA ALA A 72 -13.32 10.98 -7.69
C ALA A 72 -12.74 9.85 -8.54
N GLY A 73 -11.74 10.15 -9.39
CA GLY A 73 -11.02 9.15 -10.18
C GLY A 73 -10.27 8.14 -9.30
N TYR A 74 -9.58 8.61 -8.27
CA TYR A 74 -8.90 7.74 -7.31
C TYR A 74 -9.90 6.82 -6.57
N GLN A 75 -11.00 7.37 -6.06
CA GLN A 75 -12.06 6.59 -5.41
C GLN A 75 -12.68 5.57 -6.37
N HIS A 76 -12.88 5.92 -7.64
CA HIS A 76 -13.35 4.98 -8.64
C HIS A 76 -12.39 3.79 -8.81
N VAL A 77 -11.09 4.05 -9.00
CA VAL A 77 -10.07 2.99 -9.10
C VAL A 77 -10.07 2.11 -7.84
N VAL A 78 -10.13 2.72 -6.64
CA VAL A 78 -10.14 1.97 -5.38
C VAL A 78 -11.36 1.04 -5.30
N TYR A 79 -12.57 1.55 -5.46
CA TYR A 79 -13.79 0.76 -5.24
C TYR A 79 -14.16 -0.15 -6.40
N ASN A 80 -13.89 0.25 -7.64
CA ASN A 80 -14.28 -0.50 -8.84
C ASN A 80 -13.22 -1.52 -9.29
N GLU A 81 -11.95 -1.24 -9.05
CA GLU A 81 -10.86 -2.03 -9.63
C GLU A 81 -10.01 -2.71 -8.55
N PHE A 82 -9.58 -1.97 -7.51
CA PHE A 82 -8.69 -2.50 -6.49
C PHE A 82 -9.41 -3.40 -5.47
N LEU A 83 -10.44 -2.91 -4.79
CA LEU A 83 -11.15 -3.66 -3.74
C LEU A 83 -11.73 -5.00 -4.23
N PRO A 84 -12.32 -5.11 -5.44
CA PRO A 84 -12.83 -6.40 -5.91
C PRO A 84 -11.72 -7.43 -6.15
N ARG A 85 -10.49 -7.00 -6.47
CA ARG A 85 -9.33 -7.88 -6.60
C ARG A 85 -8.74 -8.26 -5.24
N LEU A 86 -8.81 -7.35 -4.27
CA LEU A 86 -8.31 -7.58 -2.93
C LEU A 86 -9.24 -8.49 -2.12
N LEU A 87 -10.55 -8.19 -2.09
CA LEU A 87 -11.54 -8.82 -1.19
C LEU A 87 -12.39 -9.92 -1.86
N GLY A 88 -12.33 -9.99 -3.19
CA GLY A 88 -13.23 -10.83 -3.98
C GLY A 88 -14.67 -10.30 -4.05
N TRP A 89 -15.42 -10.77 -5.05
CA TRP A 89 -16.78 -10.28 -5.32
C TRP A 89 -17.81 -10.60 -4.22
N ASN A 90 -17.58 -11.66 -3.44
CA ASN A 90 -18.47 -12.03 -2.34
C ASN A 90 -18.47 -10.94 -1.25
N ALA A 91 -17.29 -10.48 -0.83
CA ALA A 91 -17.17 -9.39 0.16
C ALA A 91 -17.69 -8.06 -0.40
N ILE A 92 -17.40 -7.74 -1.67
CA ILE A 92 -17.92 -6.54 -2.33
C ILE A 92 -19.46 -6.50 -2.30
N ASN A 93 -20.11 -7.63 -2.55
CA ASN A 93 -21.57 -7.73 -2.48
C ASN A 93 -22.09 -7.65 -1.05
N LEU A 94 -21.48 -8.40 -0.13
CA LEU A 94 -21.88 -8.48 1.27
C LEU A 94 -21.86 -7.10 1.94
N TYR A 95 -20.82 -6.32 1.69
CA TYR A 95 -20.64 -4.99 2.29
C TYR A 95 -21.19 -3.85 1.42
N GLY A 96 -21.86 -4.14 0.31
CA GLY A 96 -22.49 -3.12 -0.54
C GLY A 96 -21.50 -2.12 -1.15
N LEU A 97 -20.29 -2.57 -1.51
CA LEU A 97 -19.18 -1.70 -1.94
C LEU A 97 -19.18 -1.37 -3.45
N LYS A 98 -20.22 -1.81 -4.17
CA LYS A 98 -20.35 -1.53 -5.61
C LYS A 98 -20.65 -0.06 -5.86
N LEU A 99 -19.97 0.51 -6.85
CA LEU A 99 -20.29 1.85 -7.32
C LEU A 99 -21.65 1.88 -8.02
N THR A 100 -22.40 2.95 -7.79
CA THR A 100 -23.59 3.27 -8.58
C THR A 100 -23.16 3.74 -9.97
N PRO A 101 -23.77 3.26 -11.07
CA PRO A 101 -23.36 3.64 -12.42
C PRO A 101 -23.40 5.15 -12.69
N GLN A 102 -24.35 5.86 -12.07
CA GLN A 102 -24.49 7.32 -12.16
C GLN A 102 -25.02 7.92 -10.85
N GLY A 103 -24.76 9.21 -10.67
CA GLY A 103 -25.32 10.01 -9.57
C GLY A 103 -24.60 9.80 -8.23
N TYR A 104 -25.21 10.32 -7.16
CA TYR A 104 -24.74 10.13 -5.78
C TYR A 104 -25.53 9.00 -5.14
N SER A 105 -24.83 8.09 -4.45
CA SER A 105 -25.50 7.10 -3.63
C SER A 105 -26.11 7.77 -2.39
N LYS A 106 -27.40 8.06 -2.44
CA LYS A 106 -28.18 8.48 -1.26
C LYS A 106 -28.42 7.33 -0.28
N ALA A 107 -28.32 6.09 -0.75
CA ALA A 107 -28.56 4.90 0.06
C ALA A 107 -27.36 4.54 0.95
N THR A 108 -26.12 4.88 0.54
CA THR A 108 -24.91 4.56 1.30
C THR A 108 -24.31 5.75 2.05
N TYR A 109 -24.66 7.00 1.68
CA TYR A 109 -24.26 8.16 2.46
C TYR A 109 -25.06 8.25 3.76
N SER A 110 -24.36 8.26 4.90
CA SER A 110 -24.95 8.45 6.21
C SER A 110 -24.15 9.48 7.01
N THR A 111 -24.84 10.47 7.56
CA THR A 111 -24.24 11.49 8.45
C THR A 111 -23.85 10.94 9.82
N SER A 112 -24.37 9.76 10.21
CA SER A 112 -24.01 9.08 11.45
C SER A 112 -22.89 8.05 11.28
N CYS A 113 -22.40 7.87 10.05
CA CYS A 113 -21.26 6.99 9.79
C CYS A 113 -19.99 7.62 10.39
N ASN A 114 -19.19 6.82 11.11
CA ASN A 114 -17.87 7.23 11.55
C ASN A 114 -16.84 6.92 10.45
N PRO A 115 -16.27 7.92 9.76
CA PRO A 115 -15.34 7.70 8.66
C PRO A 115 -13.89 7.54 9.13
N ASN A 116 -13.63 7.52 10.44
CA ASN A 116 -12.28 7.43 10.96
C ASN A 116 -11.65 6.08 10.63
N ILE A 117 -10.37 6.12 10.28
CA ILE A 117 -9.56 4.91 10.13
C ILE A 117 -9.36 4.29 11.51
N VAL A 118 -9.79 3.04 11.67
CA VAL A 118 -9.55 2.27 12.89
C VAL A 118 -8.06 1.90 12.99
N THR A 119 -7.52 1.93 14.21
CA THR A 119 -6.07 1.80 14.46
C THR A 119 -5.51 0.50 13.89
N GLU A 120 -6.30 -0.57 13.93
CA GLU A 120 -5.95 -1.93 13.51
C GLU A 120 -5.81 -2.04 12.01
N PHE A 121 -6.60 -1.26 11.27
CA PHE A 121 -6.47 -1.15 9.82
C PHE A 121 -5.09 -0.57 9.46
N ALA A 122 -4.70 0.54 10.08
CA ALA A 122 -3.43 1.22 9.79
C ALA A 122 -2.19 0.52 10.37
N SER A 123 -2.34 -0.13 11.53
CA SER A 123 -1.21 -0.67 12.30
C SER A 123 -0.94 -2.15 12.01
N ALA A 124 -1.92 -2.88 11.46
CA ALA A 124 -1.80 -4.30 11.17
C ALA A 124 -2.45 -4.70 9.83
N ALA A 125 -3.77 -4.59 9.67
CA ALA A 125 -4.49 -5.26 8.59
C ALA A 125 -4.13 -4.75 7.18
N TYR A 126 -3.98 -3.43 6.98
CA TYR A 126 -3.62 -2.89 5.66
C TYR A 126 -2.12 -2.97 5.35
N ARG A 127 -1.33 -3.63 6.21
CA ARG A 127 0.09 -3.90 6.00
C ARG A 127 0.36 -5.20 5.24
N ILE A 128 -0.68 -5.94 4.85
CA ILE A 128 -0.59 -7.12 3.98
C ILE A 128 0.18 -6.85 2.68
N GLY A 129 0.14 -5.60 2.18
CA GLY A 129 0.89 -5.19 1.00
C GLY A 129 2.41 -5.40 1.10
N HIS A 130 2.97 -5.56 2.31
CA HIS A 130 4.39 -5.82 2.49
C HIS A 130 4.84 -7.19 1.96
N SER A 131 3.98 -8.21 1.91
CA SER A 131 4.34 -9.49 1.27
C SER A 131 4.25 -9.44 -0.25
N LEU A 132 3.49 -8.49 -0.81
CA LEU A 132 3.34 -8.31 -2.26
C LEU A 132 4.57 -7.65 -2.91
N LEU A 133 5.52 -7.16 -2.10
CA LEU A 133 6.69 -6.44 -2.56
C LEU A 133 7.73 -7.36 -3.17
N ARG A 134 8.08 -7.08 -4.42
CA ARG A 134 9.24 -7.67 -5.08
C ARG A 134 10.54 -7.06 -4.55
N PRO A 135 11.68 -7.78 -4.59
CA PRO A 135 12.98 -7.21 -4.23
C PRO A 135 13.46 -6.09 -5.17
N HIS A 136 12.96 -6.06 -6.41
CA HIS A 136 13.37 -5.08 -7.41
C HIS A 136 12.17 -4.35 -8.01
N LEU A 137 12.29 -3.03 -8.17
CA LEU A 137 11.38 -2.24 -8.99
C LEU A 137 11.69 -2.51 -10.48
N PRO A 138 10.70 -3.01 -11.25
CA PRO A 138 10.87 -3.29 -12.66
C PRO A 138 10.94 -1.99 -13.47
N ARG A 139 11.68 -2.02 -14.58
CA ARG A 139 11.70 -0.94 -15.58
C ARG A 139 11.34 -1.53 -16.92
N ALA A 140 10.52 -0.80 -17.69
CA ALA A 140 10.11 -1.22 -19.01
C ALA A 140 10.15 -0.10 -20.05
N GLY A 141 10.68 -0.42 -21.22
CA GLY A 141 10.78 0.49 -22.36
C GLY A 141 9.43 0.74 -23.04
N PRO A 142 9.40 1.56 -24.10
CA PRO A 142 8.16 1.94 -24.78
C PRO A 142 7.34 0.78 -25.38
N GLN A 143 7.98 -0.36 -25.67
CA GLN A 143 7.34 -1.58 -26.18
C GLN A 143 7.16 -2.64 -25.07
N TYR A 144 7.20 -2.23 -23.80
CA TYR A 144 7.11 -3.11 -22.62
C TYR A 144 8.21 -4.18 -22.51
N GLN A 145 9.31 -4.00 -23.24
CA GLN A 145 10.53 -4.79 -23.05
C GLN A 145 11.20 -4.40 -21.74
N ALA A 146 11.75 -5.38 -21.03
CA ALA A 146 12.50 -5.14 -19.80
C ALA A 146 13.70 -4.21 -20.06
N VAL A 147 13.93 -3.27 -19.15
CA VAL A 147 15.09 -2.37 -19.17
C VAL A 147 15.96 -2.70 -17.96
N GLU A 148 17.19 -3.11 -18.23
CA GLU A 148 18.14 -3.50 -17.19
C GLU A 148 19.15 -2.37 -16.85
N PRO A 149 19.69 -2.36 -15.62
CA PRO A 149 19.28 -3.19 -14.51
C PRO A 149 17.93 -2.76 -13.93
N ALA A 150 17.14 -3.72 -13.45
CA ALA A 150 16.07 -3.44 -12.49
C ALA A 150 16.64 -2.76 -11.22
N ILE A 151 15.81 -1.98 -10.53
CA ILE A 151 16.27 -1.18 -9.38
C ILE A 151 16.05 -1.98 -8.10
N LEU A 152 17.10 -2.29 -7.37
CA LEU A 152 17.00 -2.96 -6.08
C LEU A 152 16.35 -2.02 -5.05
N LEU A 153 15.35 -2.50 -4.30
CA LEU A 153 14.58 -1.65 -3.38
C LEU A 153 15.44 -0.95 -2.33
N ARG A 154 16.37 -1.67 -1.70
CA ARG A 154 17.22 -1.10 -0.64
C ARG A 154 18.05 0.11 -1.08
N ASP A 155 18.28 0.27 -2.38
CA ASP A 155 19.12 1.34 -2.93
C ASP A 155 18.38 2.66 -3.13
N VAL A 156 17.04 2.60 -3.10
CA VAL A 156 16.18 3.74 -3.43
C VAL A 156 15.26 4.15 -2.27
N PHE A 157 15.46 3.59 -1.09
CA PHE A 157 14.72 4.04 0.09
C PHE A 157 15.12 5.47 0.49
N PHE A 158 14.16 6.41 0.42
CA PHE A 158 14.40 7.84 0.62
C PHE A 158 15.57 8.42 -0.19
N ASN A 159 15.87 7.79 -1.33
CA ASN A 159 16.88 8.21 -2.27
C ASN A 159 16.25 8.38 -3.67
N PRO A 160 15.53 9.50 -3.90
CA PRO A 160 14.82 9.72 -5.14
C PRO A 160 15.70 10.18 -6.31
N ASP A 161 17.02 10.26 -6.18
CA ASP A 161 17.92 10.78 -7.22
C ASP A 161 17.74 10.07 -8.58
N ILE A 162 17.41 8.78 -8.54
CA ILE A 162 17.15 7.98 -9.74
C ILE A 162 15.99 8.53 -10.58
N ILE A 163 14.99 9.16 -9.95
CA ILE A 163 13.80 9.73 -10.63
C ILE A 163 14.16 10.89 -11.56
N HIS A 164 15.29 11.55 -11.33
CA HIS A 164 15.77 12.63 -12.20
C HIS A 164 16.35 12.12 -13.53
N GLN A 165 16.64 10.82 -13.63
CA GLN A 165 17.10 10.24 -14.88
C GLN A 165 16.00 10.34 -15.95
N ARG A 166 16.45 10.58 -17.19
CA ARG A 166 15.53 10.70 -18.34
C ARG A 166 14.70 9.43 -18.47
N HIS A 167 13.38 9.60 -18.69
CA HIS A 167 12.41 8.51 -18.84
C HIS A 167 12.14 7.64 -17.61
N MET A 168 12.79 7.87 -16.46
CA MET A 168 12.67 6.97 -15.29
C MET A 168 11.23 6.79 -14.80
N VAL A 169 10.45 7.87 -14.70
CA VAL A 169 9.04 7.79 -14.31
C VAL A 169 8.24 6.91 -15.27
N ASP A 170 8.45 7.07 -16.58
CA ASP A 170 7.73 6.30 -17.59
C ASP A 170 8.14 4.83 -17.57
N GLU A 171 9.44 4.55 -17.39
CA GLU A 171 9.98 3.20 -17.27
C GLU A 171 9.45 2.46 -16.05
N LEU A 172 9.42 3.13 -14.89
CA LEU A 172 8.87 2.59 -13.65
C LEU A 172 7.38 2.30 -13.78
N ILE A 173 6.58 3.25 -14.29
CA ILE A 173 5.14 3.04 -14.44
C ILE A 173 4.84 1.89 -15.40
N ARG A 174 5.52 1.81 -16.55
CA ARG A 174 5.35 0.66 -17.45
C ARG A 174 5.75 -0.64 -16.77
N GLY A 175 6.87 -0.66 -16.04
CA GLY A 175 7.33 -1.83 -15.31
C GLY A 175 6.32 -2.30 -14.27
N LEU A 176 5.74 -1.37 -13.49
CA LEU A 176 4.75 -1.66 -12.45
C LEU A 176 3.45 -2.23 -13.06
N VAL A 177 3.03 -1.74 -14.23
CA VAL A 177 1.84 -2.24 -14.93
C VAL A 177 2.09 -3.59 -15.61
N SER A 178 3.30 -3.85 -16.11
CA SER A 178 3.60 -5.05 -16.89
C SER A 178 4.14 -6.23 -16.10
N THR A 179 4.47 -6.03 -14.82
CA THR A 179 5.11 -7.08 -14.01
C THR A 179 4.21 -7.49 -12.86
N PRO A 180 3.99 -8.80 -12.66
CA PRO A 180 3.27 -9.29 -11.49
C PRO A 180 3.91 -8.84 -10.16
N MET A 181 3.07 -8.71 -9.14
CA MET A 181 3.47 -8.61 -7.73
C MET A 181 3.88 -9.98 -7.18
N GLU A 182 4.53 -10.02 -6.02
CA GLU A 182 4.71 -11.29 -5.28
C GLU A 182 3.37 -11.81 -4.75
N ASN A 183 3.37 -13.08 -4.30
CA ASN A 183 2.18 -13.67 -3.67
C ASN A 183 1.86 -13.00 -2.33
N LEU A 184 0.58 -13.01 -1.97
CA LEU A 184 0.19 -12.71 -0.59
C LEU A 184 0.35 -13.96 0.26
N ASP A 185 1.45 -14.05 1.00
CA ASP A 185 1.74 -15.17 1.88
C ASP A 185 2.70 -14.75 3.02
N GLN A 186 3.14 -15.73 3.82
CA GLN A 186 4.02 -15.52 4.95
C GLN A 186 5.46 -15.12 4.59
N PHE A 187 5.81 -15.07 3.30
CA PHE A 187 7.14 -14.73 2.84
C PHE A 187 7.22 -13.26 2.48
N ILE A 188 8.26 -12.60 3.00
CA ILE A 188 8.50 -11.19 2.79
C ILE A 188 9.94 -11.02 2.33
N THR A 189 10.11 -10.26 1.23
CA THR A 189 11.41 -10.05 0.60
C THR A 189 12.48 -9.57 1.59
N GLY A 190 13.72 -10.04 1.39
CA GLY A 190 14.91 -9.64 2.16
C GLY A 190 15.12 -8.12 2.20
N GLU A 191 14.67 -7.42 1.16
CA GLU A 191 14.82 -5.96 1.03
C GLU A 191 14.14 -5.19 2.15
N ILE A 192 13.06 -5.72 2.72
CA ILE A 192 12.35 -5.08 3.84
C ILE A 192 12.37 -5.89 5.13
N SER A 193 12.72 -7.18 5.09
CA SER A 193 12.91 -7.98 6.31
C SER A 193 14.33 -7.87 6.89
N ASN A 194 15.33 -7.48 6.11
CA ASN A 194 16.71 -7.35 6.57
C ASN A 194 17.37 -6.02 6.21
N HIS A 195 16.89 -5.35 5.15
CA HIS A 195 17.57 -4.20 4.55
C HIS A 195 16.69 -2.95 4.46
N LEU A 196 15.60 -2.90 5.24
CA LEU A 196 14.75 -1.71 5.28
C LEU A 196 15.57 -0.52 5.74
N PHE A 197 15.64 0.51 4.89
CA PHE A 197 16.36 1.75 5.16
C PHE A 197 17.83 1.52 5.55
N GLU A 198 18.47 0.48 5.03
CA GLU A 198 19.89 0.17 5.29
C GLU A 198 20.80 1.36 4.95
N ASP A 199 21.77 1.65 5.82
CA ASP A 199 22.92 2.50 5.50
C ASP A 199 24.13 1.59 5.26
N ARG A 200 24.54 1.45 4.00
CA ARG A 200 25.66 0.58 3.59
C ARG A 200 27.00 0.94 4.25
N ARG A 201 27.12 2.12 4.86
CA ARG A 201 28.33 2.54 5.59
C ARG A 201 28.38 1.97 7.01
N ILE A 202 27.25 1.49 7.52
CA ILE A 202 27.09 0.97 8.88
C ILE A 202 26.72 -0.51 8.79
N PRO A 203 27.61 -1.43 9.21
CA PRO A 203 27.31 -2.86 9.23
C PRO A 203 26.03 -3.18 10.01
N HIS A 204 25.18 -4.03 9.45
CA HIS A 204 23.93 -4.50 10.08
C HIS A 204 22.94 -3.38 10.46
N SER A 205 22.94 -2.26 9.72
CA SER A 205 22.03 -1.13 9.96
C SER A 205 20.62 -1.29 9.39
N GLY A 206 20.39 -2.32 8.56
CA GLY A 206 19.08 -2.61 8.00
C GLY A 206 18.07 -3.00 9.06
N MET A 207 16.83 -2.55 8.87
CA MET A 207 15.71 -2.87 9.76
C MET A 207 14.84 -4.00 9.20
N ASP A 208 14.04 -4.60 10.08
CA ASP A 208 13.06 -5.65 9.78
C ASP A 208 11.64 -5.06 9.85
N LEU A 209 11.05 -4.75 8.68
CA LEU A 209 9.71 -4.18 8.58
C LEU A 209 8.62 -5.11 9.14
N PRO A 210 8.59 -6.43 8.85
CA PRO A 210 7.69 -7.37 9.52
C PRO A 210 7.77 -7.32 11.06
N ALA A 211 8.97 -7.32 11.62
CA ALA A 211 9.17 -7.21 13.07
C ALA A 211 8.69 -5.85 13.60
N LEU A 212 8.94 -4.75 12.87
CA LEU A 212 8.40 -3.43 13.19
C LEU A 212 6.87 -3.40 13.13
N ASN A 213 6.22 -4.14 12.23
CA ASN A 213 4.76 -4.23 12.17
C ASN A 213 4.20 -4.91 13.43
N ILE A 214 4.81 -6.02 13.84
CA ILE A 214 4.45 -6.73 15.07
C ILE A 214 4.63 -5.82 16.28
N GLN A 215 5.81 -5.20 16.40
CA GLN A 215 6.11 -4.31 17.52
C GLN A 215 5.19 -3.07 17.54
N ARG A 216 4.86 -2.51 16.37
CA ARG A 216 3.93 -1.39 16.24
C ARG A 216 2.50 -1.76 16.65
N ALA A 217 2.04 -2.95 16.29
CA ALA A 217 0.73 -3.43 16.73
C ALA A 217 0.68 -3.56 18.27
N ARG A 218 1.75 -4.05 18.89
CA ARG A 218 1.85 -4.12 20.36
C ARG A 218 1.91 -2.74 21.02
N ASP A 219 2.69 -1.82 20.46
CA ASP A 219 2.77 -0.41 20.87
C ASP A 219 1.40 0.27 20.85
N HIS A 220 0.58 -0.03 19.84
CA HIS A 220 -0.76 0.49 19.69
C HIS A 220 -1.83 -0.27 20.50
N GLY A 221 -1.44 -1.30 21.26
CA GLY A 221 -2.37 -2.11 22.06
C GLY A 221 -3.38 -2.87 21.21
N ILE A 222 -3.01 -3.28 19.99
CA ILE A 222 -3.91 -4.02 19.10
C ILE A 222 -4.22 -5.40 19.70
N PRO A 223 -5.51 -5.76 19.86
CA PRO A 223 -5.92 -7.09 20.29
C PRO A 223 -5.36 -8.21 19.40
N SER A 224 -5.31 -9.42 19.94
CA SER A 224 -4.77 -10.56 19.21
C SER A 224 -5.63 -10.94 18.01
N TYR A 225 -5.03 -11.66 17.07
CA TYR A 225 -5.71 -12.25 15.93
C TYR A 225 -6.98 -13.03 16.35
N ASN A 226 -6.93 -13.76 17.48
CA ASN A 226 -8.07 -14.54 17.96
C ASN A 226 -9.25 -13.69 18.43
N GLU A 227 -9.00 -12.47 18.92
CA GLU A 227 -10.06 -11.47 19.21
C GLU A 227 -10.71 -11.00 17.91
N TYR A 228 -9.92 -10.69 16.88
CA TYR A 228 -10.46 -10.28 15.58
C TYR A 228 -11.23 -11.38 14.88
N ARG A 229 -10.83 -12.66 15.02
CA ARG A 229 -11.65 -13.79 14.56
C ARG A 229 -13.06 -13.72 15.14
N ALA A 230 -13.19 -13.54 16.46
CA ALA A 230 -14.49 -13.45 17.11
C ALA A 230 -15.28 -12.21 16.64
N LEU A 231 -14.63 -11.05 16.54
CA LEU A 231 -15.25 -9.82 16.01
C LEU A 231 -15.74 -9.96 14.56
N CYS A 232 -15.04 -10.75 13.76
CA CYS A 232 -15.37 -11.05 12.36
C CYS A 232 -16.28 -12.29 12.21
N ASN A 233 -16.97 -12.73 13.28
CA ASN A 233 -17.88 -13.88 13.31
C ASN A 233 -17.23 -15.23 12.94
N LEU A 234 -15.92 -15.35 13.09
CA LEU A 234 -15.21 -16.63 13.02
C LEU A 234 -15.20 -17.31 14.40
N LYS A 235 -15.05 -18.64 14.40
CA LYS A 235 -14.94 -19.40 15.65
C LYS A 235 -13.64 -19.00 16.36
N ARG A 236 -13.74 -18.54 17.61
CA ARG A 236 -12.56 -18.34 18.46
C ARG A 236 -11.80 -19.66 18.62
N ALA A 237 -10.50 -19.66 18.40
CA ALA A 237 -9.65 -20.83 18.63
C ALA A 237 -9.44 -21.03 20.13
N THR A 238 -9.51 -22.29 20.56
CA THR A 238 -9.14 -22.74 21.90
C THR A 238 -7.93 -23.68 21.84
N THR A 239 -7.73 -24.34 20.70
CA THR A 239 -6.54 -25.12 20.38
C THR A 239 -5.93 -24.69 19.06
N TRP A 240 -4.69 -25.11 18.79
CA TRP A 240 -4.00 -24.83 17.52
C TRP A 240 -4.75 -25.40 16.30
N GLU A 241 -5.45 -26.53 16.48
CA GLU A 241 -6.19 -27.21 15.44
C GLU A 241 -7.46 -26.46 15.02
N ASP A 242 -8.02 -25.61 15.90
CA ASP A 242 -9.15 -24.72 15.58
C ASP A 242 -8.80 -23.66 14.51
N LEU A 243 -7.51 -23.49 14.19
CA LEU A 243 -7.01 -22.60 13.14
C LEU A 243 -6.96 -23.27 11.75
N SER A 244 -7.12 -24.59 11.67
CA SER A 244 -6.82 -25.38 10.46
C SER A 244 -7.67 -25.05 9.24
N ARG A 245 -8.84 -24.45 9.44
CA ARG A 245 -9.72 -23.99 8.36
C ARG A 245 -9.13 -22.76 7.66
N GLU A 246 -8.68 -21.78 8.43
CA GLU A 246 -8.18 -20.51 7.90
C GLU A 246 -6.68 -20.54 7.62
N ILE A 247 -5.88 -21.25 8.43
CA ILE A 247 -4.41 -21.19 8.39
C ILE A 247 -3.83 -22.56 7.96
N PRO A 248 -2.83 -22.61 7.06
CA PRO A 248 -2.13 -23.85 6.72
C PRO A 248 -1.45 -24.53 7.91
N ALA A 249 -1.43 -25.87 7.92
CA ALA A 249 -0.87 -26.67 9.02
C ALA A 249 0.60 -26.35 9.33
N GLU A 250 1.40 -26.02 8.30
CA GLU A 250 2.79 -25.63 8.48
C GLU A 250 2.93 -24.31 9.26
N SER A 251 2.10 -23.30 8.93
CA SER A 251 2.07 -22.02 9.65
C SER A 251 1.59 -22.20 11.09
N ILE A 252 0.59 -23.04 11.33
CA ILE A 252 0.14 -23.41 12.68
C ILE A 252 1.30 -24.04 13.48
N ALA A 253 2.05 -24.95 12.88
CA ALA A 253 3.21 -25.58 13.53
C ALA A 253 4.31 -24.57 13.87
N ARG A 254 4.51 -23.53 13.04
CA ARG A 254 5.44 -22.43 13.31
C ARG A 254 4.92 -21.53 14.43
N PHE A 255 3.64 -21.15 14.42
CA PHE A 255 3.04 -20.36 15.50
C PHE A 255 3.14 -21.06 16.85
N ARG A 256 2.86 -22.37 16.91
CA ARG A 256 2.98 -23.17 18.13
C ARG A 256 4.38 -23.19 18.74
N ARG A 257 5.43 -22.91 17.94
CA ARG A 257 6.82 -22.80 18.43
C ARG A 257 7.16 -21.43 19.00
N ILE A 258 6.40 -20.40 18.61
CA ILE A 258 6.72 -19.00 18.88
C ILE A 258 5.80 -18.42 19.96
N TYR A 259 4.49 -18.71 19.87
CA TYR A 259 3.46 -18.21 20.78
C TYR A 259 3.08 -19.29 21.79
N ALA A 260 2.81 -18.89 23.04
CA ALA A 260 2.43 -19.81 24.10
C ALA A 260 0.97 -20.30 23.95
N SER A 261 0.09 -19.41 23.50
CA SER A 261 -1.33 -19.68 23.22
C SER A 261 -1.75 -19.16 21.85
N VAL A 262 -2.86 -19.69 21.32
CA VAL A 262 -3.55 -19.13 20.15
C VAL A 262 -4.06 -17.70 20.40
N ASP A 263 -4.26 -17.33 21.67
CA ASP A 263 -4.65 -15.99 22.08
C ASP A 263 -3.51 -14.97 22.02
N ASP A 264 -2.26 -15.41 21.84
CA ASP A 264 -1.09 -14.52 21.82
C ASP A 264 -0.68 -14.11 20.40
N ILE A 265 -1.31 -14.68 19.36
CA ILE A 265 -0.94 -14.41 17.96
C ILE A 265 -1.25 -12.94 17.63
N ASP A 266 -0.22 -12.16 17.28
CA ASP A 266 -0.40 -10.78 16.82
C ASP A 266 -1.25 -10.72 15.54
N LEU A 267 -2.08 -9.67 15.38
CA LEU A 267 -3.02 -9.56 14.25
C LEU A 267 -2.34 -9.62 12.87
N PHE A 268 -1.21 -8.93 12.69
CA PHE A 268 -0.49 -8.90 11.40
C PHE A 268 -0.04 -10.30 10.94
N PRO A 269 0.78 -11.06 11.69
CA PRO A 269 1.18 -12.38 11.27
C PRO A 269 0.00 -13.36 11.21
N GLY A 270 -0.99 -13.25 12.10
CA GLY A 270 -2.20 -14.08 12.07
C GLY A 270 -2.96 -13.94 10.76
N GLY A 271 -3.34 -12.71 10.40
CA GLY A 271 -4.06 -12.42 9.15
C GLY A 271 -3.26 -12.72 7.89
N LEU A 272 -1.94 -12.45 7.88
CA LEU A 272 -1.08 -12.74 6.72
C LEU A 272 -0.96 -14.24 6.41
N ASN A 273 -1.18 -15.10 7.41
CA ASN A 273 -1.10 -16.56 7.27
C ASN A 273 -2.46 -17.21 6.98
N GLU A 274 -3.53 -16.43 6.85
CA GLU A 274 -4.82 -16.96 6.41
C GLU A 274 -4.78 -17.35 4.93
N ARG A 275 -5.60 -18.32 4.56
CA ARG A 275 -5.85 -18.68 3.15
C ARG A 275 -6.63 -17.57 2.48
N ALA A 276 -6.19 -17.18 1.29
CA ALA A 276 -6.93 -16.25 0.45
C ALA A 276 -8.37 -16.71 0.21
N VAL A 277 -9.31 -15.76 0.23
CA VAL A 277 -10.70 -16.00 -0.14
C VAL A 277 -10.83 -16.29 -1.64
N GLN A 278 -11.92 -16.94 -2.03
CA GLN A 278 -12.17 -17.24 -3.43
C GLN A 278 -12.32 -15.93 -4.25
N GLY A 279 -11.43 -15.76 -5.23
CA GLY A 279 -11.44 -14.60 -6.13
C GLY A 279 -10.91 -13.30 -5.50
N GLY A 280 -10.34 -13.36 -4.31
CA GLY A 280 -9.63 -12.27 -3.64
C GLY A 280 -8.25 -12.70 -3.15
N LEU A 281 -7.55 -11.80 -2.48
CA LEU A 281 -6.30 -12.07 -1.78
C LEU A 281 -6.50 -12.22 -0.27
N VAL A 282 -7.51 -11.52 0.31
CA VAL A 282 -7.90 -11.54 1.72
C VAL A 282 -9.40 -11.50 1.89
#